data_AF-A0A3C0GAZ6-F1
#
_entry.id   AF-A0A3C0GAZ6-F1
#
_cell.length_a   1.000
_cell.length_b   1.000
_cell.length_c   1.000
_cell.angle_alpha   90.00
_cell.angle_beta   90.00
_cell.angle_gamma   90.00
#
_symmetry.space_group_name_H-M   'P 1'
#
loop_
_entity.id
_entity.type
_entity.pdbx_description
1 polymer ?
#
loop_
_entity_poly.entity_id
_entity_poly.type
_entity_poly.pdbx_seq_one_letter_code
_entity_poly.pdbx_strand_id
1 'polypeptide(L)' 'LNLLKDPTLKMNATIQSFFDKKLLSLRNQGKEIWFNTASNKKKLTNVPYGEDPLYMAASFFESDDGIELYKHLKSLAKNA' A
#
# COMPACT_ATOMS: atom_id res chain seq x y z
N LEU A 1 17.29 -3.82 20.85
CA LEU A 1 16.65 -4.44 19.67
C LEU A 1 15.18 -4.77 19.96
N ASN A 2 14.29 -3.79 19.86
CA ASN A 2 12.82 -3.99 19.92
C ASN A 2 12.16 -3.80 18.54
N LEU A 3 12.95 -3.97 17.46
CA LEU A 3 12.52 -3.80 16.06
C LEU A 3 11.41 -4.79 15.62
N LEU A 4 11.12 -5.82 16.41
CA LEU A 4 10.13 -6.86 16.06
C LEU A 4 8.67 -6.51 16.44
N LYS A 5 8.43 -5.36 17.10
CA LYS A 5 7.11 -5.04 17.67
C LYS A 5 6.52 -3.70 17.25
N ASP A 6 7.09 -3.01 16.27
CA ASP A 6 6.49 -1.77 15.78
C ASP A 6 5.31 -2.07 14.83
N PRO A 7 4.06 -1.65 15.14
CA PRO A 7 2.92 -1.79 14.26
C PRO A 7 3.18 -1.22 12.86
N THR A 8 3.94 -0.12 12.77
CA THR A 8 4.28 0.54 11.51
C THR A 8 5.18 -0.33 10.64
N LEU A 9 6.12 -1.06 11.23
CA LEU A 9 6.99 -1.97 10.47
C LEU A 9 6.20 -3.12 9.83
N LYS A 10 5.24 -3.69 10.56
CA LYS A 10 4.35 -4.75 10.04
C LYS A 10 3.45 -4.24 8.92
N MET A 11 2.97 -3.00 9.04
CA MET A 11 2.18 -2.36 8.01
C MET A 11 3.02 -2.13 6.75
N ASN A 12 4.20 -1.54 6.88
CA ASN A 12 5.11 -1.31 5.75
C ASN A 12 5.48 -2.62 5.05
N ALA A 13 5.79 -3.69 5.79
CA ALA A 13 6.05 -5.01 5.22
C ALA A 13 4.83 -5.57 4.45
N THR A 14 3.62 -5.33 4.96
CA THR A 14 2.39 -5.76 4.28
C THR A 14 2.16 -4.97 3.00
N ILE A 15 2.36 -3.64 3.03
CA ILE A 15 2.24 -2.77 1.86
C ILE A 15 3.27 -3.15 0.80
N GLN A 16 4.52 -3.41 1.20
CA GLN A 16 5.56 -3.91 0.29
C GLN A 16 5.10 -5.21 -0.40
N SER A 17 4.51 -6.14 0.35
CA SER A 17 3.97 -7.38 -0.23
C SER A 17 2.86 -7.14 -1.26
N PHE A 18 2.10 -6.03 -1.15
CA PHE A 18 1.10 -5.67 -2.16
C PHE A 18 1.73 -5.24 -3.48
N PHE A 19 2.84 -4.52 -3.44
CA PHE A 19 3.61 -4.17 -4.63
C PHE A 19 4.26 -5.41 -5.24
N ASP A 20 4.85 -6.28 -4.41
CA ASP A 20 5.50 -7.51 -4.86
C ASP A 20 4.50 -8.46 -5.54
N LYS A 21 3.28 -8.57 -4.99
CA LYS A 21 2.17 -9.35 -5.57
C LYS A 21 1.42 -8.60 -6.68
N LYS A 22 1.89 -7.44 -7.11
CA LYS A 22 1.29 -6.60 -8.15
C LYS A 22 -0.17 -6.21 -7.88
N LEU A 23 -0.61 -6.21 -6.61
CA LEU A 23 -1.91 -5.68 -6.20
C LEU A 23 -1.90 -4.15 -6.20
N LEU A 24 -0.73 -3.57 -5.91
CA LEU A 24 -0.44 -2.15 -6.09
C LEU A 24 0.62 -1.97 -7.17
N SER A 25 0.59 -0.81 -7.83
CA SER A 25 1.60 -0.41 -8.81
C SER A 25 1.92 1.06 -8.67
N LEU A 26 3.19 1.39 -8.84
CA LEU A 26 3.63 2.76 -9.01
C LEU A 26 3.52 3.15 -10.49
N ARG A 27 2.93 4.31 -10.76
CA ARG A 27 2.80 4.87 -12.11
C ARG A 27 3.38 6.27 -12.15
N ASN A 28 3.49 6.82 -13.36
CA ASN A 28 3.99 8.17 -13.59
C ASN A 28 5.35 8.41 -12.91
N GLN A 29 6.31 7.49 -13.13
CA GLN A 29 7.65 7.53 -12.53
C GLN A 29 7.65 7.57 -10.98
N GLY A 30 6.74 6.83 -10.34
CA GLY A 30 6.68 6.77 -8.88
C GLY A 30 5.87 7.87 -8.21
N LYS A 31 5.26 8.77 -8.99
CA LYS A 31 4.46 9.90 -8.47
C LYS A 31 3.03 9.50 -8.11
N GLU A 32 2.59 8.30 -8.46
CA GLU A 32 1.22 7.87 -8.21
C GLU A 32 1.16 6.41 -7.80
N ILE A 33 0.32 6.12 -6.81
CA ILE A 33 0.03 4.77 -6.35
C ILE A 33 -1.33 4.36 -6.89
N TRP A 34 -1.39 3.20 -7.53
CA TRP A 34 -2.59 2.69 -8.19
C TRP A 34 -2.88 1.27 -7.75
N PHE A 35 -4.18 0.95 -7.66
CA PHE A 35 -4.61 -0.44 -7.62
C PHE A 35 -4.27 -1.11 -8.95
N ASN A 36 -3.83 -2.36 -8.87
CA ASN A 36 -3.51 -3.20 -10.00
C ASN A 36 -4.14 -4.60 -9.83
N THR A 37 -5.32 -4.66 -9.22
CA THR A 37 -6.12 -5.88 -9.18
C THR A 37 -6.87 -6.07 -10.49
N ALA A 38 -7.30 -7.30 -10.79
CA ALA A 38 -8.03 -7.61 -12.02
C ALA A 38 -9.35 -6.83 -12.14
N SER A 39 -10.00 -6.54 -11.01
CA SER A 39 -11.28 -5.84 -10.93
C SER A 39 -11.16 -4.33 -10.72
N ASN A 40 -10.04 -3.83 -10.20
CA ASN A 40 -9.89 -2.42 -9.85
C ASN A 40 -8.52 -1.86 -10.27
N LYS A 41 -8.57 -0.84 -11.13
CA LYS A 41 -7.41 -0.08 -11.62
C LYS A 41 -7.51 1.40 -11.27
N LYS A 42 -8.15 1.75 -10.17
CA LYS A 42 -8.28 3.14 -9.71
C LYS A 42 -6.98 3.65 -9.08
N LYS A 43 -6.81 4.96 -9.13
CA LYS A 43 -5.76 5.68 -8.42
C LYS A 43 -6.07 5.69 -6.92
N LEU A 44 -5.03 5.50 -6.13
CA LEU A 44 -5.10 5.32 -4.68
C LEU A 44 -4.68 6.62 -3.98
N THR A 45 -3.46 7.08 -4.25
CA THR A 45 -2.97 8.39 -3.78
C THR A 45 -1.87 8.93 -4.69
N ASN A 46 -1.61 10.23 -4.58
CA ASN A 46 -0.44 10.88 -5.16
C ASN A 46 0.75 10.75 -4.21
N VAL A 47 1.94 10.64 -4.78
CA VAL A 47 3.20 10.76 -4.04
C VAL A 47 3.77 12.14 -4.36
N PRO A 48 3.84 13.06 -3.37
CA PRO A 48 4.51 14.34 -3.55
C PRO A 48 5.97 14.16 -3.95
N TYR A 49 6.54 15.17 -4.60
CA TYR A 49 7.95 15.10 -5.02
C TYR A 49 8.88 15.01 -3.80
N GLY A 50 9.76 14.00 -3.78
CA GLY A 50 10.70 13.77 -2.69
C GLY A 50 10.17 12.91 -1.55
N GLU A 51 8.90 12.50 -1.59
CA GLU A 51 8.29 11.63 -0.59
C GLU A 51 8.43 10.14 -0.94
N ASP A 52 8.36 9.29 0.08
CA ASP A 52 8.39 7.83 -0.08
C ASP A 52 6.97 7.29 -0.41
N PRO A 53 6.80 6.55 -1.52
CA PRO A 53 5.53 5.91 -1.84
C PRO A 53 4.99 4.96 -0.75
N LEU A 54 5.86 4.25 -0.02
CA LEU A 54 5.44 3.38 1.09
C LEU A 54 4.85 4.21 2.23
N TYR A 55 5.46 5.35 2.55
CA TYR A 55 4.96 6.25 3.57
C TYR A 55 3.60 6.84 3.18
N MET A 56 3.46 7.28 1.93
CA MET A 56 2.18 7.79 1.41
C MET A 56 1.09 6.72 1.36
N ALA A 57 1.43 5.48 1.00
CA ALA A 57 0.50 4.36 1.06
C ALA A 57 0.09 4.04 2.50
N ALA A 58 1.03 4.05 3.45
CA ALA A 58 0.75 3.80 4.86
C ALA A 58 -0.21 4.85 5.42
N SER A 59 0.10 6.14 5.21
CA SER A 59 -0.77 7.25 5.63
C SER A 59 -2.18 7.14 5.03
N PHE A 60 -2.30 6.73 3.76
CA PHE A 60 -3.61 6.46 3.17
C PHE A 60 -4.33 5.32 3.88
N PHE A 61 -3.67 4.18 4.11
CA PHE A 61 -4.29 3.01 4.74
C PHE A 61 -4.61 3.18 6.23
N GLU A 62 -4.02 4.17 6.91
CA GLU A 62 -4.37 4.57 8.27
C GLU A 62 -5.64 5.44 8.33
N SER A 63 -6.05 6.05 7.21
CA SER A 63 -7.30 6.82 7.14
C SER A 63 -8.55 5.93 7.22
N ASP A 64 -9.68 6.53 7.60
CA ASP A 64 -10.95 5.82 7.78
C ASP A 64 -11.40 5.06 6.51
N ASP A 65 -11.22 5.66 5.33
CA ASP A 65 -11.56 5.01 4.06
C ASP A 65 -10.48 3.99 3.63
N GLY A 66 -9.22 4.26 3.98
CA GLY A 66 -8.10 3.43 3.58
C GLY A 66 -7.99 2.13 4.37
N ILE A 67 -8.39 2.11 5.64
CA ILE A 67 -8.23 0.93 6.49
C ILE A 67 -9.12 -0.24 6.04
N GLU A 68 -10.29 0.05 5.47
CA GLU A 68 -11.15 -0.97 4.85
C GLU A 68 -10.50 -1.56 3.59
N LEU A 69 -9.96 -0.71 2.73
CA LEU A 69 -9.25 -1.12 1.52
C LEU A 69 -7.99 -1.94 1.85
N TYR A 70 -7.26 -1.56 2.91
CA TYR A 70 -6.11 -2.29 3.41
C TYR A 70 -6.49 -3.72 3.83
N LYS A 71 -7.57 -3.88 4.60
CA LYS A 71 -8.08 -5.21 5.01
C LYS A 71 -8.48 -6.05 3.79
N HIS A 72 -9.14 -5.44 2.80
CA HIS A 72 -9.51 -6.11 1.56
C HIS A 72 -8.29 -6.60 0.77
N LEU A 73 -7.32 -5.71 0.52
CA LEU A 73 -6.05 -6.07 -0.14
C LEU A 73 -5.28 -7.15 0.62
N LYS A 74 -5.27 -7.09 1.95
CA LYS A 74 -4.63 -8.10 2.79
C LYS A 74 -5.27 -9.47 2.64
N SER A 75 -6.59 -9.53 2.47
CA SER A 75 -7.30 -10.78 2.17
C SER A 75 -6.90 -11.33 0.79
N LEU A 76 -6.87 -10.47 -0.23
CA LEU A 76 -6.41 -10.87 -1.57
C LEU A 76 -4.96 -11.36 -1.56
N ALA A 77 -4.07 -10.65 -0.86
CA ALA A 77 -2.67 -11.01 -0.73
C ALA A 77 -2.45 -12.34 0.01
N LYS A 78 -3.33 -12.76 0.91
CA LYS A 78 -3.23 -14.08 1.56
C LYS A 78 -3.67 -15.23 0.66
N ASN A 79 -4.57 -14.96 -0.29
CA ASN A 79 -5.18 -15.96 -1.17
C ASN A 79 -4.54 -15.99 -2.58
N ALA A 80 -3.56 -15.13 -2.85
CA ALA A 80 -2.83 -15.00 -4.11
C ALA A 80 -1.46 -15.66 -4.06
#